data_AF-A0A4Y8CHM6-F1
#
_entry.id   AF-A0A4Y8CHM6-F1
#
_cell.length_a   1.000
_cell.length_b   1.000
_cell.length_c   1.000
_cell.angle_alpha   90.00
_cell.angle_beta   90.00
_cell.angle_gamma   90.00
#
_symmetry.space_group_name_H-M   'P 1'
#
loop_
_entity.id
_entity.type
_entity.pdbx_description
1 polymer ?
#
loop_
_entity_poly.entity_id
_entity_poly.type
_entity_poly.pdbx_seq_one_letter_code
_entity_poly.pdbx_strand_id
1 'polypeptide(L)'
;MKQFGLDRRTFKILLAGYIIIALFGALLLHSSWAHTTPIDFLDAFFTSTSAVSMTGLVVKNTAVDFTLAGQIIILALVQIG
;
A
#
# COMPACT_ATOMS: atom_id res chain seq x y z
N MET A 1 29.10 -11.75 16.63
CA MET A 1 28.05 -10.85 16.11
C MET A 1 28.04 -11.01 14.59
N LYS A 2 27.06 -11.73 14.03
CA LYS A 2 26.99 -11.97 12.57
C LYS A 2 26.83 -10.62 11.88
N GLN A 3 27.80 -10.24 11.05
CA GLN A 3 27.67 -9.07 10.17
C GLN A 3 26.44 -9.30 9.30
N PHE A 4 25.39 -8.51 9.53
CA PHE A 4 24.23 -8.42 8.65
C PHE A 4 24.72 -7.71 7.38
N GLY A 5 25.48 -8.44 6.56
CA GLY A 5 25.92 -7.96 5.26
C GLY A 5 24.68 -7.83 4.38
N LEU A 6 24.11 -6.63 4.33
CA LEU A 6 23.04 -6.30 3.41
C LEU A 6 23.64 -6.36 2.00
N ASP A 7 23.70 -7.56 1.44
CA ASP A 7 24.20 -7.77 0.10
C ASP A 7 23.25 -7.08 -0.90
N ARG A 8 23.77 -6.75 -2.08
CA ARG A 8 22.99 -6.06 -3.12
C ARG A 8 21.75 -6.86 -3.55
N ARG A 9 21.73 -8.19 -3.43
CA ARG A 9 20.56 -9.04 -3.71
C ARG A 9 19.50 -8.87 -2.62
N THR A 10 19.85 -8.86 -1.34
CA THR A 10 18.91 -8.65 -0.23
C THR A 10 18.18 -7.32 -0.39
N PHE A 11 18.92 -6.24 -0.69
CA PHE A 11 18.30 -4.94 -0.95
C PHE A 11 17.33 -4.96 -2.14
N LYS A 12 17.72 -5.61 -3.25
CA LYS A 12 16.86 -5.76 -4.42
C LYS A 12 15.59 -6.55 -4.13
N ILE A 13 15.68 -7.61 -3.31
CA ILE A 13 14.52 -8.43 -2.93
C ILE A 13 13.56 -7.62 -2.08
N LEU A 14 14.06 -6.88 -1.09
CA LEU A 14 13.24 -6.01 -0.24
C LEU A 14 12.53 -4.91 -1.06
N LEU A 15 13.28 -4.23 -1.93
CA LEU A 15 12.72 -3.19 -2.80
C LEU A 15 11.68 -3.75 -3.78
N ALA A 16 11.98 -4.89 -4.41
CA ALA A 16 11.04 -5.54 -5.33
C ALA A 16 9.78 -5.99 -4.60
N GLY A 17 9.91 -6.58 -3.42
CA GLY A 17 8.77 -6.96 -2.57
C GLY A 17 7.88 -5.78 -2.23
N TYR A 18 8.49 -4.67 -1.79
CA TYR A 18 7.78 -3.42 -1.50
C TYR A 18 6.97 -2.91 -2.71
N ILE A 19 7.61 -2.83 -3.89
CA ILE A 19 6.95 -2.34 -5.11
C ILE A 19 5.81 -3.27 -5.52
N ILE A 20 5.99 -4.59 -5.45
CA ILE A 20 4.96 -5.57 -5.79
C ILE A 20 3.74 -5.43 -4.85
N ILE A 21 3.98 -5.33 -3.55
CA ILE A 21 2.91 -5.19 -2.55
C ILE A 21 2.17 -3.87 -2.75
N ALA A 22 2.90 -2.76 -2.97
CA ALA A 22 2.30 -1.45 -3.20
C ALA A 22 1.47 -1.41 -4.51
N LEU A 23 1.96 -2.01 -5.59
CA LEU A 23 1.19 -2.11 -6.84
C LEU A 23 -0.05 -3.00 -6.69
N PHE A 24 0.08 -4.13 -6.00
CA PHE A 24 -1.04 -5.04 -5.76
C PHE A 24 -2.12 -4.37 -4.89
N GLY A 25 -1.72 -3.69 -3.81
CA GLY A 25 -2.64 -2.91 -2.98
C GLY A 25 -3.32 -1.80 -3.75
N ALA A 26 -2.60 -1.09 -4.64
CA ALA A 26 -3.18 -0.06 -5.50
C ALA A 26 -4.26 -0.62 -6.44
N LEU A 27 -4.02 -1.78 -7.05
CA LEU A 27 -4.99 -2.44 -7.93
C LEU A 27 -6.26 -2.87 -7.17
N LEU A 28 -6.10 -3.39 -5.95
CA LEU A 28 -7.24 -3.72 -5.09
C LEU A 28 -8.03 -2.47 -4.70
N LEU A 29 -7.35 -1.40 -4.29
CA LEU A 29 -7.99 -0.16 -3.86
C LEU A 29 -8.64 0.61 -5.01
N HIS A 30 -8.13 0.50 -6.23
CA HIS A 30 -8.75 1.13 -7.41
C HIS A 30 -10.04 0.42 -7.85
N SER A 31 -10.27 -0.82 -7.41
CA SER A 31 -11.45 -1.59 -7.79
C SER A 31 -12.74 -0.98 -7.25
N SER A 32 -13.83 -1.06 -8.01
CA SER A 32 -15.10 -0.36 -7.75
C SER A 32 -15.82 -0.76 -6.46
N TRP A 33 -15.39 -1.82 -5.79
CA TRP A 33 -15.94 -2.27 -4.50
C TRP A 33 -15.16 -1.74 -3.29
N ALA A 34 -13.96 -1.17 -3.51
CA ALA A 34 -13.11 -0.65 -2.45
C ALA A 34 -13.38 0.84 -2.15
N HIS A 35 -14.07 1.56 -3.03
CA HIS A 35 -14.37 2.98 -2.89
C HIS A 35 -15.86 3.29 -3.09
N THR A 36 -16.33 4.33 -2.42
CA THR A 36 -17.70 4.87 -2.57
C THR A 36 -17.76 5.92 -3.66
N THR A 37 -16.65 6.63 -3.88
CA THR A 37 -16.46 7.62 -4.94
C THR A 37 -15.34 7.16 -5.87
N PRO A 38 -15.46 7.35 -7.20
CA PRO A 38 -14.39 7.00 -8.13
C PRO A 38 -13.09 7.71 -7.75
N ILE A 39 -12.03 6.93 -7.55
CA ILE A 39 -10.68 7.43 -7.29
C ILE A 39 -9.76 7.20 -8.49
N ASP A 40 -8.88 8.16 -8.74
CA ASP A 40 -7.83 7.99 -9.73
C ASP A 40 -6.84 6.91 -9.30
N PHE A 41 -6.30 6.18 -10.27
CA PHE A 41 -5.32 5.12 -9.99
C PHE A 41 -4.08 5.65 -9.25
N LEU A 42 -3.67 6.89 -9.54
CA LEU A 42 -2.53 7.53 -8.87
C LEU A 42 -2.80 7.76 -7.37
N ASP A 43 -4.01 8.17 -7.01
CA ASP A 43 -4.43 8.35 -5.61
C ASP A 43 -4.48 7.00 -4.88
N ALA A 44 -4.97 5.95 -5.55
CA ALA A 44 -4.98 4.59 -5.02
C ALA A 44 -3.55 4.07 -4.80
N PHE A 45 -2.64 4.33 -5.75
CA PHE A 45 -1.23 3.96 -5.65
C PHE A 45 -0.51 4.70 -4.53
N PHE A 46 -0.75 6.01 -4.40
CA PHE A 46 -0.21 6.80 -3.31
C PHE A 46 -0.70 6.29 -1.96
N THR A 47 -2.01 6.03 -1.83
CA THR A 47 -2.61 5.51 -0.60
C THR A 47 -2.03 4.13 -0.23
N SER A 48 -1.89 3.23 -1.21
CA SER A 48 -1.28 1.92 -0.98
C SER A 48 0.19 2.02 -0.55
N THR A 49 0.96 2.90 -1.19
CA THR A 49 2.38 3.10 -0.86
C THR A 49 2.52 3.65 0.55
N SER A 50 1.73 4.66 0.90
CA SER A 50 1.71 5.29 2.24
C SER A 50 1.30 4.32 3.34
N ALA A 51 0.35 3.42 3.05
CA ALA A 51 -0.09 2.37 3.97
C ALA A 51 1.05 1.37 4.25
N VAL A 52 1.71 0.86 3.21
CA VAL A 52 2.85 -0.08 3.37
C VAL A 52 4.06 0.58 4.03
N SER A 53 4.31 1.88 3.78
CA SER A 53 5.40 2.60 4.44
C SER A 53 5.05 3.11 5.85
N MET A 54 3.83 2.87 6.33
CA MET A 54 3.37 3.30 7.66
C MET A 54 3.49 4.81 7.90
N THR A 55 3.40 5.61 6.84
CA THR A 55 3.59 7.07 6.89
C THR A 55 2.32 7.82 7.29
N GLY A 56 1.15 7.27 7.00
CA GLY A 56 -0.14 7.88 7.35
C GLY A 56 -0.56 9.08 6.49
N LEU A 57 0.07 9.28 5.32
CA LEU A 57 -0.34 10.29 4.35
C LEU A 57 -1.53 9.78 3.53
N VAL A 58 -2.54 10.64 3.32
CA VAL A 58 -3.76 10.31 2.58
C VAL A 58 -4.12 11.45 1.62
N VAL A 59 -4.51 11.11 0.38
CA VAL A 59 -4.96 12.08 -0.64
C VAL A 59 -6.50 12.22 -0.61
N LYS A 60 -7.18 11.13 -0.29
CA LYS A 60 -8.63 11.03 -0.09
C LYS A 60 -8.94 10.61 1.34
N ASN A 61 -10.13 10.93 1.83
CA ASN A 61 -10.50 10.63 3.21
C ASN A 61 -10.83 9.13 3.37
N THR A 62 -9.97 8.38 4.06
CA THR A 62 -10.11 6.94 4.28
C THR A 62 -11.46 6.53 4.92
N ALA A 63 -12.02 7.37 5.79
CA ALA A 63 -13.26 7.05 6.49
C ALA A 63 -14.51 7.26 5.64
N VAL A 64 -14.43 8.13 4.61
CA VAL A 64 -15.58 8.58 3.81
C VAL A 64 -15.53 8.02 2.38
N ASP A 65 -14.36 8.05 1.75
CA ASP A 65 -14.18 7.73 0.32
C ASP A 65 -13.95 6.23 0.08
N PHE A 66 -13.53 5.48 1.10
CA PHE A 66 -13.32 4.04 1.01
C PHE A 66 -14.45 3.26 1.68
N THR A 67 -14.85 2.16 1.06
CA THR A 67 -15.80 1.21 1.65
C THR A 67 -15.14 0.46 2.81
N LEU A 68 -15.92 -0.27 3.59
CA LEU A 68 -15.40 -1.16 4.62
C LEU A 68 -14.37 -2.17 4.05
N ALA A 69 -14.58 -2.65 2.82
CA ALA A 69 -13.63 -3.52 2.14
C ALA A 69 -12.31 -2.79 1.82
N GLY A 70 -12.39 -1.55 1.33
CA GLY A 70 -11.22 -0.70 1.09
C GLY A 70 -10.44 -0.40 2.38
N GLN A 71 -11.14 -0.11 3.47
CA GLN A 71 -10.53 0.11 4.78
C GLN A 71 -9.82 -1.14 5.30
N ILE A 72 -10.39 -2.34 5.12
CA ILE A 72 -9.73 -3.61 5.45
C ILE A 72 -8.46 -3.80 4.62
N ILE A 73 -8.48 -3.49 3.32
CA ILE A 73 -7.30 -3.56 2.47
C ILE A 73 -6.20 -2.62 2.98
N ILE A 74 -6.55 -1.37 3.29
CA ILE A 74 -5.59 -0.38 3.83
C ILE A 74 -4.99 -0.88 5.15
N LEU A 75 -5.81 -1.41 6.06
CA LEU A 75 -5.34 -1.99 7.32
C LEU A 75 -4.44 -3.21 7.10
N ALA A 76 -4.74 -4.06 6.13
CA ALA A 76 -3.88 -5.19 5.78
C ALA A 76 -2.52 -4.72 5.23
N LEU A 77 -2.50 -3.69 4.38
CA LEU A 77 -1.26 -3.11 3.86
C LEU A 77 -0.39 -2.49 4.97
N VAL A 78 -1.02 -1.80 5.93
CA VAL A 78 -0.41 -1.27 7.15
C VAL A 78 0.22 -2.40 8.00
N GLN A 79 -0.44 -3.55 8.12
CA GLN A 79 0.11 -4.67 8.90
C GLN A 79 1.23 -5.45 8.18
N ILE A 80 1.26 -5.40 6.85
CA ILE A 80 2.31 -6.03 6.04
C ILE A 80 3.59 -5.19 6.04
N GLY A 81 3.45 -3.86 6.03
CA GLY A 81 4.54 -2.90 6.12
C GLY A 81 5.27 -2.92 7.46
#